data_AF-A9ZTR8-F1
#
_entry.id   AF-A9ZTR8-F1
#
_cell.length_a   1.000
_cell.length_b   1.000
_cell.length_c   1.000
_cell.angle_alpha   90.00
_cell.angle_beta   90.00
_cell.angle_gamma   90.00
#
_symmetry.space_group_name_H-M   'P 1'
#
loop_
_entity.id
_entity.type
_entity.pdbx_description
1 polymer ?
#
loop_
_entity_poly.entity_id
_entity_poly.type
_entity_poly.pdbx_seq_one_letter_code
_entity_poly.pdbx_strand_id
1 'polypeptide(L)'
;MVVIAVFKSSRPEGKEAMKWFGAAQQRCTVLVLTTIQVVICAVWLSTASPTPHKNNQYNRSIIVYECAIGSVAGFSMLLGYIGLLAAVSFLLAFLARNLPDNFNEAKF
;
A
#
# COMPACT_ATOMS: atom_id res chain seq x y z
N MET A 1 -8.02 -5.73 -6.06
CA MET A 1 -9.20 -6.28 -5.36
C MET A 1 -10.39 -6.57 -6.28
N VAL A 2 -10.47 -5.96 -7.47
CA VAL A 2 -11.56 -6.18 -8.45
C VAL A 2 -11.66 -7.62 -8.94
N VAL A 3 -10.53 -8.31 -9.15
CA VAL A 3 -10.51 -9.65 -9.75
C VAL A 3 -11.15 -10.74 -8.86
N ILE A 4 -11.01 -10.64 -7.53
CA ILE A 4 -11.55 -11.66 -6.62
C ILE A 4 -13.05 -11.48 -6.35
N ALA A 5 -13.53 -10.23 -6.36
CA ALA A 5 -14.96 -9.94 -6.22
C ALA A 5 -15.77 -10.51 -7.40
N VAL A 6 -15.18 -10.53 -8.60
CA VAL A 6 -15.81 -11.15 -9.78
C VAL A 6 -15.97 -12.67 -9.61
N PHE A 7 -15.01 -13.36 -8.97
CA PHE A 7 -15.12 -14.81 -8.73
C PHE A 7 -16.16 -15.21 -7.68
N LYS A 8 -16.45 -14.34 -6.70
CA LYS A 8 -17.53 -14.60 -5.73
C LYS A 8 -18.93 -14.38 -6.34
N SER A 9 -19.00 -13.83 -7.56
CA SER A 9 -20.24 -13.48 -8.26
C SER A 9 -20.71 -14.48 -9.30
N SER A 10 -20.20 -15.72 -9.32
CA SER A 10 -20.73 -16.83 -10.16
C SER A 10 -22.20 -17.22 -9.85
N ARG A 11 -22.94 -16.40 -9.10
CA ARG A 11 -24.40 -16.47 -8.92
C ARG A 11 -25.08 -15.39 -9.79
N PRO A 12 -26.16 -15.74 -10.51
CA PRO A 12 -26.70 -14.95 -11.62
C PRO A 12 -27.29 -13.57 -11.27
N GLU A 13 -27.39 -13.20 -9.99
CA GLU A 13 -27.90 -11.90 -9.54
C GLU A 13 -26.87 -10.75 -9.59
N GLY A 14 -25.59 -11.03 -9.89
CA GLY A 14 -24.50 -10.03 -9.85
C GLY A 14 -24.29 -9.19 -11.12
N LYS A 15 -25.14 -9.34 -12.14
CA LYS A 15 -24.93 -8.75 -13.48
C LYS A 15 -24.97 -7.21 -13.50
N GLU A 16 -25.78 -6.60 -12.62
CA GLU A 16 -25.88 -5.14 -12.46
C GLU A 16 -24.69 -4.56 -11.68
N ALA A 17 -24.18 -5.27 -10.67
CA ALA A 17 -22.98 -4.85 -9.94
C ALA A 17 -21.75 -4.80 -10.86
N MET A 18 -21.63 -5.76 -11.80
CA MET A 18 -20.52 -5.90 -12.73
C MET A 18 -20.29 -4.67 -13.65
N LYS A 19 -21.35 -3.89 -13.93
CA LYS A 19 -21.25 -2.65 -14.72
C LYS A 19 -20.61 -1.48 -13.96
N TRP A 20 -20.72 -1.48 -12.64
CA TRP A 20 -20.15 -0.46 -11.75
C TRP A 20 -18.73 -0.83 -11.28
N PHE A 21 -18.35 -2.12 -11.40
CA PHE A 21 -17.00 -2.67 -11.19
C PHE A 21 -15.99 -2.25 -12.29
N GLY A 22 -15.95 -0.96 -12.64
CA GLY A 22 -15.05 -0.39 -13.65
C GLY A 22 -13.76 0.24 -13.08
N ALA A 23 -13.01 0.92 -13.96
CA ALA A 23 -11.79 1.68 -13.62
C ALA A 23 -12.00 2.71 -12.51
N ALA A 24 -13.22 3.23 -12.35
CA ALA A 24 -13.59 4.14 -11.27
C ALA A 24 -13.40 3.49 -9.88
N GLN A 25 -13.75 2.22 -9.71
CA GLN A 25 -13.59 1.51 -8.44
C GLN A 25 -12.12 1.19 -8.13
N GLN A 26 -11.33 0.84 -9.15
CA GLN A 26 -9.88 0.68 -8.99
C GLN A 26 -9.23 2.00 -8.55
N ARG A 27 -9.55 3.10 -9.23
CA ARG A 27 -9.08 4.45 -8.88
C ARG A 27 -9.50 4.86 -7.46
N CYS A 28 -10.77 4.65 -7.09
CA CYS A 28 -11.25 4.94 -5.74
C CYS A 28 -10.51 4.11 -4.68
N THR A 29 -10.27 2.82 -4.95
CA THR A 29 -9.54 1.95 -4.01
C THR A 29 -8.11 2.45 -3.80
N VAL A 30 -7.40 2.80 -4.88
CA VAL A 30 -6.06 3.37 -4.79
C VAL A 30 -6.08 4.67 -3.99
N LEU A 31 -7.01 5.58 -4.29
CA LEU A 31 -7.14 6.86 -3.58
C LEU A 31 -7.37 6.67 -2.08
N VAL A 32 -8.25 5.73 -1.68
CA VAL A 32 -8.53 5.45 -0.26
C VAL A 32 -7.29 4.89 0.44
N LEU A 33 -6.61 3.89 -0.15
CA LEU A 33 -5.40 3.30 0.44
C LEU A 33 -4.27 4.33 0.57
N THR A 34 -4.07 5.16 -0.46
CA THR A 34 -3.08 6.25 -0.42
C THR A 34 -3.46 7.30 0.62
N THR A 35 -4.74 7.65 0.77
CA THR A 35 -5.19 8.61 1.80
C THR A 35 -4.89 8.10 3.21
N ILE A 36 -5.13 6.82 3.47
CA ILE A 36 -4.79 6.18 4.76
C ILE A 36 -3.28 6.30 5.02
N GLN A 37 -2.45 5.99 4.01
CA GLN A 37 -1.00 6.13 4.11
C GLN A 37 -0.57 7.57 4.45
N VAL A 38 -1.17 8.56 3.77
CA VAL A 38 -0.88 9.98 4.02
C VAL A 38 -1.25 10.37 5.46
N VAL A 39 -2.39 9.91 5.98
CA VAL A 39 -2.81 10.18 7.35
C VAL A 39 -1.83 9.56 8.36
N ILE A 40 -1.43 8.30 8.17
CA ILE A 40 -0.45 7.63 9.05
C ILE A 40 0.87 8.41 9.07
N CYS A 41 1.37 8.80 7.90
CA CYS A 41 2.57 9.64 7.78
C CYS A 41 2.39 10.99 8.49
N ALA A 42 1.29 11.70 8.25
CA ALA A 42 1.04 13.01 8.84
C ALA A 42 0.97 12.96 10.37
N VAL A 43 0.28 11.96 10.92
CA VAL A 43 0.22 11.72 12.37
C VAL A 43 1.62 11.44 12.93
N TRP A 44 2.39 10.58 12.27
CA TRP A 44 3.74 10.28 12.70
C TRP A 44 4.67 11.51 12.66
N LEU A 45 4.67 12.26 11.56
CA LEU A 45 5.47 13.49 11.45
C LEU A 45 5.04 14.56 12.47
N SER A 46 3.74 14.70 12.74
CA SER A 46 3.24 15.69 13.71
C SER A 46 3.63 15.37 15.15
N THR A 47 3.71 14.08 15.51
CA THR A 47 4.02 13.62 16.87
C THR A 47 5.51 13.41 17.11
N ALA A 48 6.24 13.00 16.08
CA ALA A 48 7.65 12.65 16.16
C ALA A 48 8.36 13.04 14.85
N SER A 49 8.42 14.34 14.61
CA SER A 49 9.03 14.88 13.41
C SER A 49 10.50 14.45 13.33
N PRO A 50 10.96 13.92 12.20
CA PRO A 50 12.35 13.53 12.05
C PRO A 50 13.27 14.75 12.11
N THR A 51 14.33 14.66 12.92
CA THR A 51 15.26 15.77 13.15
C THR A 51 16.66 15.42 12.66
N PRO A 52 17.43 16.38 12.14
CA PRO A 52 18.82 16.15 11.78
C PRO A 52 19.66 15.88 13.03
N HIS A 53 20.31 14.73 13.08
CA HIS A 53 21.20 14.29 14.14
C HIS A 53 22.66 14.33 13.66
N LYS A 54 23.54 14.95 14.46
CA LYS A 54 24.97 15.02 14.14
C LYS A 54 25.65 13.74 14.61
N ASN A 55 26.04 12.89 13.66
CA ASN A 55 26.85 11.71 13.95
C ASN A 55 28.35 12.03 13.78
N ASN A 56 29.06 12.14 14.91
CA ASN A 56 30.51 12.38 14.94
C ASN A 56 31.33 11.10 15.20
N GLN A 57 30.68 9.94 15.27
CA GLN A 57 31.33 8.67 15.67
C GLN A 57 32.12 8.04 14.52
N TYR A 58 31.73 8.27 13.27
CA TYR A 58 32.31 7.56 12.11
C TYR A 58 33.62 8.16 11.60
N ASN A 59 33.79 9.49 11.67
CA ASN A 59 35.02 10.19 11.29
C ASN A 59 35.21 11.44 12.14
N ARG A 60 36.33 11.53 12.90
CA ARG A 60 36.64 12.73 13.71
C ARG A 60 36.89 13.99 12.88
N SER A 61 37.13 13.84 11.58
CA SER A 61 37.40 14.93 10.63
C SER A 61 36.18 15.39 9.83
N ILE A 62 35.06 14.68 9.89
CA ILE A 62 33.87 14.97 9.06
C ILE A 62 32.60 14.79 9.89
N ILE A 63 31.79 15.85 9.98
CA ILE A 63 30.48 15.81 10.64
C ILE A 63 29.43 15.30 9.63
N VAL A 64 28.83 14.14 9.89
CA VAL A 64 27.74 13.59 9.06
C VAL A 64 26.41 13.88 9.74
N TYR A 65 25.46 14.44 9.00
CA TYR A 65 24.10 14.66 9.47
C TYR A 65 23.23 13.49 9.03
N GLU A 66 22.72 12.74 10.01
CA GLU A 66 21.80 11.64 9.81
C GLU A 66 20.38 12.06 10.17
N CYS A 67 19.37 11.44 9.54
CA CYS A 67 17.99 11.69 9.91
C CYS A 67 17.63 10.82 11.13
N ALA A 68 17.48 11.44 12.31
CA ALA A 68 16.92 10.73 13.43
C ALA A 68 15.42 10.54 13.20
N ILE A 69 15.02 9.28 13.13
CA ILE A 69 13.65 8.81 12.83
C ILE A 69 12.61 9.33 13.85
N GLY A 70 13.05 9.78 15.03
CA GLY A 70 12.19 10.34 16.06
C GLY A 70 11.42 9.27 16.83
N SER A 71 10.45 8.61 16.19
CA SER A 71 9.64 7.53 16.78
C SER A 71 9.78 6.22 16.02
N VAL A 72 10.39 5.23 16.67
CA VAL A 72 10.52 3.86 16.15
C VAL A 72 9.15 3.22 15.97
N ALA A 73 8.22 3.44 16.92
CA ALA A 73 6.88 2.88 16.83
C ALA A 73 6.10 3.39 15.61
N GLY A 74 6.17 4.71 15.32
CA GLY A 74 5.53 5.30 14.15
C GLY A 74 6.13 4.78 12.84
N PHE A 75 7.46 4.65 12.79
CA PHE A 75 8.15 4.08 11.65
C PHE A 75 7.79 2.60 11.42
N SER A 76 7.76 1.79 12.49
CA SER A 76 7.36 0.38 12.42
C SER A 76 5.91 0.21 11.99
N MET A 77 5.00 1.08 12.44
CA MET A 77 3.60 1.07 12.00
C MET A 77 3.48 1.35 10.50
N LEU A 78 4.22 2.35 10.00
CA LEU A 78 4.26 2.68 8.59
C LEU A 78 4.76 1.52 7.73
N LEU A 79 5.89 0.93 8.11
CA LEU A 79 6.46 -0.24 7.43
C LEU A 79 5.54 -1.45 7.49
N GLY A 80 4.89 -1.67 8.63
CA GLY A 80 3.91 -2.74 8.81
C GLY A 80 2.71 -2.60 7.87
N TYR A 81 2.19 -1.38 7.69
CA TYR A 81 1.10 -1.12 6.76
C TYR A 81 1.51 -1.39 5.30
N ILE A 82 2.68 -0.91 4.88
CA ILE A 82 3.22 -1.17 3.54
C ILE A 82 3.44 -2.68 3.33
N GLY A 83 3.99 -3.37 4.34
CA GLY A 83 4.20 -4.81 4.30
C GLY A 83 2.90 -5.60 4.18
N LEU A 84 1.85 -5.21 4.92
CA LEU A 84 0.52 -5.81 4.80
C LEU A 84 -0.05 -5.63 3.39
N LEU A 85 0.02 -4.40 2.84
CA LEU A 85 -0.43 -4.13 1.48
C LEU A 85 0.33 -4.97 0.44
N ALA A 86 1.64 -5.13 0.61
CA ALA A 86 2.47 -5.95 -0.26
C ALA A 86 2.08 -7.43 -0.16
N ALA A 87 1.89 -7.97 1.05
CA ALA A 87 1.50 -9.36 1.27
C ALA A 87 0.12 -9.66 0.67
N VAL A 88 -0.87 -8.78 0.89
CA VAL A 88 -2.19 -8.88 0.28
C VAL A 88 -2.06 -8.85 -1.25
N SER A 89 -1.30 -7.90 -1.80
CA SER A 89 -1.09 -7.79 -3.25
C SER A 89 -0.45 -9.05 -3.84
N PHE A 90 0.54 -9.63 -3.15
CA PHE A 90 1.18 -10.87 -3.55
C PHE A 90 0.21 -12.06 -3.55
N LEU A 91 -0.58 -12.22 -2.48
CA LEU A 91 -1.61 -13.26 -2.40
C LEU A 91 -2.63 -13.12 -3.53
N LEU A 92 -3.12 -11.89 -3.77
CA LEU A 92 -4.04 -11.60 -4.86
C LEU A 92 -3.45 -11.94 -6.22
N ALA A 93 -2.18 -11.60 -6.47
CA ALA A 93 -1.48 -11.92 -7.71
C ALA A 93 -1.31 -13.44 -7.89
N PHE A 94 -1.01 -14.16 -6.80
CA PHE A 94 -0.90 -15.61 -6.81
C PHE A 94 -2.26 -16.30 -7.11
N LEU A 95 -3.33 -15.84 -6.47
CA LEU A 95 -4.70 -16.28 -6.73
C LEU A 95 -5.09 -16.01 -8.19
N ALA A 96 -4.72 -14.83 -8.73
CA ALA A 96 -5.01 -14.45 -10.11
C ALA A 96 -4.37 -15.37 -11.16
N ARG A 97 -3.20 -15.96 -10.88
CA ARG A 97 -2.55 -16.93 -11.80
C ARG A 97 -3.34 -18.21 -12.01
N ASN A 98 -4.18 -18.59 -11.06
CA ASN A 98 -4.99 -19.81 -11.15
C ASN A 98 -6.39 -19.55 -11.74
N LEU A 99 -6.69 -18.30 -12.14
CA LEU A 99 -7.98 -17.96 -12.72
C LEU A 99 -7.97 -18.27 -14.24
N PRO A 100 -9.06 -18.82 -14.80
CA PRO A 100 -9.17 -19.06 -16.24
C PRO A 100 -8.93 -17.78 -17.05
N ASP A 101 -8.26 -17.92 -18.19
CA ASP A 101 -7.69 -16.90 -19.11
C ASP A 101 -8.68 -15.84 -19.66
N ASN A 102 -9.90 -15.78 -19.14
CA ASN A 102 -10.94 -14.85 -19.57
C ASN A 102 -10.82 -13.43 -18.94
N PHE A 103 -9.84 -13.21 -18.05
CA PHE A 103 -9.53 -11.91 -17.40
C PHE A 103 -8.21 -11.31 -17.89
N ASN A 104 -7.86 -11.60 -19.14
CA ASN A 104 -6.63 -11.14 -19.75
C ASN A 104 -6.76 -9.67 -20.23
N GLU A 105 -6.90 -8.74 -19.29
CA GLU A 105 -6.75 -7.29 -19.54
C GLU A 105 -5.27 -6.88 -19.75
N ALA A 106 -4.31 -7.81 -19.62
CA ALA A 106 -2.88 -7.57 -19.84
C ALA A 106 -2.42 -7.85 -21.28
N LYS A 107 -3.35 -8.09 -22.21
CA LYS A 107 -3.04 -8.39 -23.61
C LYS A 107 -2.88 -7.14 -24.49
N PHE A 108 -3.09 -5.94 -23.96
CA PHE A 108 -2.76 -4.67 -24.63
C PHE A 108 -2.07 -3.72 -23.65
#